data_AF-A0A2D7IHU9-F1
#
_entry.id   AF-A0A2D7IHU9-F1
#
_cell.length_a   1.000
_cell.length_b   1.000
_cell.length_c   1.000
_cell.angle_alpha   90.00
_cell.angle_beta   90.00
_cell.angle_gamma   90.00
#
_symmetry.space_group_name_H-M   'P 1'
#
loop_
_entity.id
_entity.type
_entity.pdbx_description
1 polymer ?
#
loop_
_entity_poly.entity_id
_entity_poly.type
_entity_poly.pdbx_seq_one_letter_code
_entity_poly.pdbx_strand_id
1 'polypeptide(L)' 'MEPITQGLIGASLAGSISKKDHLKQASILGAVGGIFPDIDVLIKSDNDPLLFIDFHRHFTHSLIFSPFGSLFLACIFFFY' A
#
# COMPACT_ATOMS: atom_id res chain seq x y z
N MET A 1 8.44 -5.32 4.69
CA MET A 1 8.03 -5.10 6.10
C MET A 1 6.97 -6.15 6.46
N GLU A 2 6.43 -6.19 7.70
CA GLU A 2 5.32 -7.10 8.04
C GLU A 2 3.98 -6.52 7.55
N PRO A 3 3.29 -7.14 6.57
CA PRO A 3 2.15 -6.54 5.88
C PRO A 3 0.96 -6.23 6.80
N ILE A 4 0.76 -7.06 7.82
CA ILE A 4 -0.35 -6.93 8.78
C ILE A 4 -0.22 -5.61 9.54
N THR A 5 0.99 -5.29 10.01
CA THR A 5 1.25 -4.06 10.77
C THR A 5 1.08 -2.83 9.89
N GLN A 6 1.54 -2.87 8.64
CA GLN A 6 1.36 -1.77 7.71
C GLN A 6 -0.12 -1.53 7.36
N GLY A 7 -0.88 -2.61 7.15
CA GLY A 7 -2.34 -2.51 6.95
C GLY A 7 -3.05 -1.92 8.17
N LEU A 8 -2.66 -2.30 9.38
CA LEU A 8 -3.26 -1.78 10.61
C LEU A 8 -3.00 -0.27 10.78
N ILE A 9 -1.76 0.16 10.52
CA ILE A 9 -1.36 1.58 10.57
C ILE A 9 -2.09 2.38 9.50
N GLY A 10 -2.17 1.87 8.27
CA GLY A 10 -2.89 2.51 7.18
C GLY A 10 -4.39 2.65 7.49
N ALA A 11 -5.03 1.61 8.01
CA ALA A 11 -6.46 1.62 8.38
C ALA A 11 -6.79 2.62 9.50
N SER A 12 -5.92 2.69 10.51
CA SER A 12 -6.11 3.56 11.67
C SER A 12 -5.88 5.04 11.32
N LEU A 13 -4.83 5.36 10.53
CA LEU A 13 -4.61 6.71 10.02
C LEU A 13 -5.77 7.18 9.13
N ALA A 14 -6.15 6.40 8.12
CA ALA A 14 -7.24 6.76 7.22
C ALA A 14 -8.58 6.91 7.97
N GLY A 15 -8.86 6.01 8.91
CA GLY A 15 -10.05 6.08 9.77
C GLY A 15 -10.09 7.34 10.65
N SER A 16 -8.94 7.74 11.21
CA SER A 16 -8.83 8.92 12.09
C SER A 16 -9.07 10.27 11.41
N ILE A 17 -8.82 10.36 10.11
CA ILE A 17 -9.00 11.58 9.31
C ILE A 17 -10.38 11.58 8.61
N SER A 18 -11.08 10.45 8.60
CA SER A 18 -12.37 10.28 7.92
C SER A 18 -13.57 10.78 8.71
N LYS A 19 -14.65 11.13 7.99
CA LYS A 19 -15.97 11.40 8.58
C LYS A 19 -16.63 10.08 9.01
N LYS A 20 -17.47 10.14 10.06
CA LYS A 20 -18.16 8.96 10.62
C LYS A 20 -18.92 8.13 9.57
N ASP A 21 -19.53 8.79 8.59
CA ASP A 21 -20.31 8.14 7.52
C ASP A 21 -19.43 7.32 6.56
N HIS A 22 -18.14 7.64 6.45
CA HIS A 22 -17.18 6.98 5.55
C HIS A 22 -16.11 6.18 6.30
N LEU A 23 -16.26 6.00 7.61
CA LEU A 23 -15.21 5.44 8.47
C LEU A 23 -14.83 4.01 8.07
N LYS A 24 -15.82 3.19 7.72
CA LYS A 24 -15.60 1.81 7.25
C LYS A 24 -14.86 1.77 5.91
N GLN A 25 -15.24 2.64 4.97
CA GLN A 25 -14.59 2.74 3.65
C GLN A 25 -13.16 3.25 3.80
N ALA A 26 -12.96 4.32 4.58
CA ALA A 26 -11.65 4.91 4.83
C ALA A 26 -10.68 3.91 5.49
N SER A 27 -11.13 3.13 6.49
CA SER A 27 -10.28 2.12 7.12
C SER A 27 -9.90 0.98 6.17
N ILE A 28 -10.80 0.53 5.29
CA ILE A 28 -10.49 -0.50 4.28
C ILE A 28 -9.49 0.04 3.27
N LEU A 29 -9.71 1.26 2.77
CA LEU A 29 -8.81 1.93 1.82
C LEU A 29 -7.43 2.16 2.42
N GLY A 30 -7.39 2.60 3.68
CA GLY A 30 -6.15 2.76 4.43
C GLY A 30 -5.42 1.43 4.64
N ALA A 31 -6.13 0.35 4.96
CA ALA A 31 -5.54 -0.97 5.08
C ALA A 31 -4.90 -1.45 3.76
N VAL A 32 -5.64 -1.31 2.66
CA VAL A 32 -5.18 -1.72 1.34
C VAL A 32 -4.00 -0.86 0.89
N GLY A 33 -4.06 0.46 1.08
CA GLY A 33 -2.96 1.37 0.77
C GLY A 33 -1.73 1.16 1.64
N GLY A 34 -1.91 0.75 2.90
CA GLY A 34 -0.82 0.39 3.80
C GLY A 34 -0.11 -0.90 3.41
N ILE A 35 -0.83 -1.90 2.87
CA ILE A 35 -0.26 -3.18 2.43
C ILE A 35 0.37 -3.06 1.03
N PHE A 36 -0.06 -2.10 0.21
CA PHE A 36 0.36 -1.92 -1.17
C PHE A 36 1.89 -1.90 -1.40
N PRO A 37 2.71 -1.23 -0.56
CA PRO A 37 4.17 -1.20 -0.72
C PRO A 37 4.88 -2.50 -0.36
N ASP A 38 4.19 -3.47 0.27
CA ASP A 38 4.75 -4.79 0.60
C ASP A 38 4.32 -5.86 -0.44
N ILE A 39 3.46 -5.52 -1.42
CA ILE A 39 2.97 -6.46 -2.48
C ILE A 39 4.06 -6.83 -3.48
N ASP A 40 5.15 -6.07 -3.54
CA ASP A 40 6.34 -6.34 -4.35
C ASP A 40 7.11 -7.61 -3.92
N VAL A 41 6.67 -8.25 -2.83
CA VAL A 41 6.91 -9.69 -2.60
C VAL A 41 6.51 -10.55 -3.80
N LEU A 42 5.55 -10.17 -4.63
CA LEU A 42 5.16 -10.93 -5.81
C LEU A 42 6.13 -10.79 -6.99
N ILE A 43 7.07 -9.84 -6.96
CA ILE A 43 8.10 -9.67 -7.98
C ILE A 43 9.28 -10.59 -7.62
N LYS A 44 9.18 -11.84 -8.05
CA LYS A 44 10.21 -12.86 -7.87
C LYS A 44 10.60 -13.41 -9.24
N SER A 45 11.89 -13.52 -9.52
CA SER A 45 12.40 -14.20 -10.71
C SER A 45 13.09 -15.49 -10.26
N ASP A 46 12.69 -16.62 -10.83
CA ASP A 46 13.30 -17.92 -10.53
C ASP A 46 14.78 -18.00 -10.99
N ASN A 47 15.17 -17.15 -11.94
CA ASN A 47 16.54 -17.09 -12.48
C ASN A 47 17.50 -16.20 -11.67
N ASP A 48 16.99 -15.30 -10.83
CA ASP A 48 17.85 -14.40 -10.04
C ASP A 48 17.23 -14.09 -8.67
N PRO A 49 17.57 -14.88 -7.63
CA PRO A 49 17.00 -14.75 -6.29
C PRO A 49 17.35 -13.43 -5.58
N LEU A 50 18.36 -12.68 -6.06
CA LEU A 50 18.74 -11.37 -5.50
C LEU A 50 17.86 -10.22 -6.03
N LEU A 51 17.18 -10.43 -7.15
CA LEU A 51 16.33 -9.44 -7.82
C LEU A 51 15.17 -8.98 -6.93
N PHE A 52 14.67 -9.86 -6.05
CA PHE A 52 13.67 -9.53 -5.04
C PHE A 52 14.16 -8.49 -4.03
N ILE A 53 15.42 -8.57 -3.59
CA ILE A 53 15.99 -7.62 -2.62
C ILE A 53 16.26 -6.26 -3.26
N ASP A 54 16.72 -6.25 -4.52
CA ASP A 54 16.94 -4.99 -5.26
C ASP A 54 15.63 -4.26 -5.51
N PHE A 55 14.56 -4.97 -5.89
CA PHE A 55 13.24 -4.37 -6.10
C PHE A 55 12.56 -3.95 -4.80
N HIS A 56 12.67 -4.73 -3.72
CA HIS A 56 12.03 -4.45 -2.42
C HIS A 56 12.60 -3.20 -1.73
N ARG A 57 13.86 -2.83 -1.99
CA ARG A 57 14.50 -1.65 -1.36
C ARG A 57 14.59 -0.41 -2.24
N HIS A 58 14.69 -0.54 -3.57
CA HIS A 58 14.87 0.60 -4.46
C HIS A 58 13.59 1.10 -5.13
N PHE A 59 12.67 0.20 -5.52
CA PHE A 59 11.55 0.58 -6.39
C PHE A 59 10.32 1.01 -5.58
N THR A 60 9.93 0.20 -4.60
CA THR A 60 8.66 0.34 -3.87
C THR A 60 8.76 1.17 -2.60
N HIS A 61 9.97 1.25 -2.03
CA HIS A 61 10.34 2.21 -1.00
C HIS A 61 10.78 3.59 -1.55
N SER A 62 10.74 3.81 -2.86
CA SER A 62 11.00 5.14 -3.43
C SER A 62 9.88 6.11 -3.03
N LEU A 63 10.25 7.28 -2.49
CA LEU A 63 9.34 8.38 -2.19
C LEU A 63 8.50 8.82 -3.40
N ILE A 64 8.98 8.52 -4.61
CA ILE A 64 8.27 8.81 -5.86
C ILE A 64 7.13 7.81 -6.09
N PHE A 65 7.28 6.54 -5.71
CA PHE A 65 6.28 5.50 -5.98
C PHE A 65 5.03 5.63 -5.10
N SER A 66 5.20 6.04 -3.84
CA SER A 66 4.13 6.22 -2.85
C SER A 66 2.96 7.14 -3.31
N PRO A 67 3.20 8.35 -3.86
CA PRO A 67 2.13 9.20 -4.39
C PRO A 67 1.45 8.63 -5.63
N PHE A 68 2.16 7.91 -6.52
CA PHE A 68 1.52 7.28 -7.70
C PHE A 68 0.67 6.05 -7.33
N GLY A 69 1.15 5.21 -6.40
CA GLY A 69 0.38 4.06 -5.91
C GLY A 69 -0.89 4.48 -5.18
N SER A 70 -0.78 5.50 -4.31
CA SER A 70 -1.95 6.09 -3.64
C SER A 70 -2.89 6.81 -4.60
N LEU A 71 -2.39 7.49 -5.63
CA LEU A 71 -3.20 8.08 -6.69
C LEU A 71 -3.96 7.03 -7.50
N PHE A 72 -3.33 5.89 -7.83
CA PHE A 72 -3.99 4.79 -8.53
C PHE A 72 -5.14 4.20 -7.70
N LEU A 73 -4.89 3.93 -6.41
CA LEU A 73 -5.92 3.51 -5.47
C LEU A 73 -7.04 4.55 -5.37
N ALA A 74 -6.69 5.83 -5.24
CA ALA A 74 -7.67 6.90 -5.19
C ALA A 74 -8.51 6.98 -6.48
N CYS A 75 -7.92 6.82 -7.67
CA CYS A 75 -8.65 6.79 -8.93
C CYS A 75 -9.60 5.60 -9.07
N ILE A 76 -9.20 4.42 -8.59
CA ILE A 76 -10.08 3.23 -8.59
C ILE A 76 -11.28 3.45 -7.69
N PHE A 77 -11.05 3.99 -6.50
CA PHE A 77 -12.10 4.18 -5.51
C PHE A 77 -12.88 5.49 -5.66
N PHE A 78 -12.44 6.42 -6.51
CA PHE A 78 -13.18 7.65 -6.80
C PHE A 78 -14.56 7.38 -7.44
N PHE A 79 -14.71 6.25 -8.13
CA PHE A 79 -15.94 5.88 -8.82
C PHE A 79 -16.90 5.00 -7.99
N TYR A 80 -16.56 4.69 -6.72
CA TYR A 80 -17.36 3.83 -5.82
C TYR A 80 -17.75 4.56 -4.55
#